data_AF-W4EQW9-F1
#
_entry.id   AF-W4EQW9-F1
#
_cell.length_a   1.000
_cell.length_b   1.000
_cell.length_c   1.000
_cell.angle_alpha   90.00
_cell.angle_beta   90.00
_cell.angle_gamma   90.00
#
_symmetry.space_group_name_H-M   'P 1'
#
loop_
_entity.id
_entity.type
_entity.pdbx_description
1 polymer ?
#
loop_
_entity_poly.entity_id
_entity_poly.type
_entity_poly.pdbx_seq_one_letter_code
_entity_poly.pdbx_strand_id
1 'polypeptide(L)'
;MKKTSIYYVGILMAIVIIIVAMFSYNNENPMKTSSKGENVSTNEAEQLAVILSRIDKVGKVELYFYAGGQTAQDVKKDSSSLENYFSWSNTTGQESGQVTGVLVVAEGANDIAVKNELVTTLTKVLEIPAHRIVVMPMEKRGEIK
;
A
#
# COMPACT_ATOMS: atom_id res chain seq x y z
N MET A 1 13.64 12.61 -66.66
CA MET A 1 13.84 13.34 -65.39
C MET A 1 12.72 13.17 -64.34
N LYS A 2 11.66 12.37 -64.58
CA LYS A 2 10.55 12.19 -63.60
C LYS A 2 10.76 11.05 -62.58
N LYS A 3 11.61 10.06 -62.90
CA LYS A 3 11.83 8.89 -62.03
C LYS A 3 12.55 9.26 -60.73
N THR A 4 13.56 10.13 -60.80
CA THR A 4 14.27 10.65 -59.61
C THR A 4 13.32 11.39 -58.67
N SER A 5 12.40 12.20 -59.19
CA SER A 5 11.35 12.86 -58.38
C SER A 5 10.41 11.86 -57.70
N ILE A 6 10.09 10.74 -58.36
CA ILE A 6 9.27 9.68 -57.76
C ILE A 6 9.97 9.03 -56.55
N TYR A 7 11.29 8.85 -56.61
CA TYR A 7 12.07 8.30 -55.50
C TYR A 7 12.13 9.28 -54.32
N TYR A 8 12.30 10.58 -54.57
CA TYR A 8 12.30 11.59 -53.51
C TYR A 8 10.95 11.69 -52.80
N VAL A 9 9.83 11.60 -53.54
CA VAL A 9 8.49 11.60 -52.92
C VAL A 9 8.29 10.37 -52.04
N GLY A 10 8.77 9.19 -52.47
CA GLY A 10 8.73 7.97 -51.66
C GLY A 10 9.57 8.07 -50.38
N ILE A 11 10.79 8.60 -50.47
CA ILE A 11 11.68 8.82 -49.32
C ILE A 11 11.07 9.84 -48.34
N LEU A 12 10.46 10.90 -48.84
CA LEU A 12 9.86 11.95 -48.00
C LEU A 12 8.66 11.39 -47.22
N MET A 13 7.83 10.53 -47.84
CA MET A 13 6.74 9.84 -47.15
C MET A 13 7.25 8.87 -46.07
N ALA A 14 8.36 8.15 -46.31
CA ALA A 14 8.95 7.26 -45.31
C ALA A 14 9.49 8.03 -44.10
N ILE A 15 10.11 9.20 -44.30
CA ILE A 15 10.61 10.06 -43.22
C ILE A 15 9.44 10.57 -42.36
N VAL A 16 8.32 10.97 -42.97
CA VAL A 16 7.13 11.41 -42.23
C VAL A 16 6.55 10.28 -41.37
N ILE A 17 6.49 9.06 -41.90
CA ILE A 17 6.03 7.88 -41.14
C ILE A 17 6.97 7.60 -39.96
N ILE A 18 8.29 7.70 -40.15
CA ILE A 18 9.26 7.54 -39.07
C ILE A 18 9.10 8.62 -38.00
N ILE A 19 8.90 9.89 -38.38
CA ILE A 19 8.68 11.00 -37.44
C ILE A 19 7.39 10.78 -36.63
N VAL A 20 6.30 10.38 -37.28
CA VAL A 20 5.02 10.08 -36.61
C VAL A 20 5.17 8.88 -35.68
N ALA A 21 5.88 7.82 -36.10
CA ALA A 21 6.17 6.68 -35.25
C ALA A 21 7.04 7.07 -34.06
N MET A 22 8.09 7.88 -34.24
CA MET A 22 8.95 8.38 -33.18
C MET A 22 8.16 9.24 -32.17
N PHE A 23 7.20 10.03 -32.65
CA PHE A 23 6.30 10.82 -31.80
C PHE A 23 5.29 9.95 -31.03
N SER A 24 4.77 8.88 -31.64
CA SER A 24 3.90 7.90 -30.98
C SER A 24 4.64 7.03 -29.97
N TYR A 25 5.90 6.68 -30.23
CA TYR A 25 6.77 5.97 -29.28
C TYR A 25 7.25 6.89 -28.15
N ASN A 26 7.40 8.20 -28.39
CA ASN A 26 7.68 9.18 -27.35
C ASN A 26 6.44 9.63 -26.56
N ASN A 27 5.26 9.06 -26.85
CA ASN A 27 4.05 9.28 -26.08
C ASN A 27 3.66 8.06 -25.23
N GLU A 28 4.68 7.41 -24.66
CA GLU A 28 4.54 7.00 -23.27
C GLU A 28 4.55 8.30 -22.46
N ASN A 29 3.36 8.80 -22.11
CA ASN A 29 3.29 9.74 -21.00
C ASN A 29 4.06 9.10 -19.83
N PRO A 30 5.14 9.71 -19.30
CA PRO A 30 5.60 9.36 -17.97
C PRO A 30 4.60 9.95 -16.99
N MET A 31 3.38 9.41 -16.97
CA MET A 31 2.46 9.71 -15.89
C MET A 31 2.90 8.86 -14.69
N LYS A 32 3.91 9.39 -13.99
CA LYS A 32 4.04 9.23 -12.54
C LYS A 32 2.64 9.49 -11.98
N THR A 33 2.07 8.55 -11.26
CA THR A 33 2.52 8.31 -9.89
C THR A 33 2.93 6.85 -9.70
N SER A 34 4.20 6.53 -9.95
CA SER A 34 5.08 6.30 -8.79
C SER A 34 5.07 7.50 -7.83
N SER A 35 3.92 7.75 -7.21
CA SER A 35 3.90 8.03 -5.79
C SER A 35 4.23 6.64 -5.26
N LYS A 36 5.30 6.43 -4.48
CA LYS A 36 5.19 6.48 -3.03
C LYS A 36 3.75 6.67 -2.50
N GLY A 37 2.76 5.94 -3.06
CA GLY A 37 1.77 5.32 -2.23
C GLY A 37 2.63 4.47 -1.34
N GLU A 38 2.73 4.90 -0.10
CA GLU A 38 3.50 4.24 0.94
C GLU A 38 2.81 2.89 1.17
N ASN A 39 3.03 1.96 0.22
CA ASN A 39 3.30 0.59 0.55
C ASN A 39 4.38 0.75 1.61
N VAL A 40 3.97 0.75 2.89
CA VAL A 40 4.89 0.71 4.00
C VAL A 40 5.83 -0.40 3.60
N SER A 41 7.03 0.00 3.19
CA SER A 41 7.94 -0.92 2.55
C SER A 41 8.09 -2.07 3.54
N THR A 42 8.17 -3.33 3.14
CA THR A 42 8.33 -4.44 4.11
C THR A 42 9.39 -4.09 5.18
N ASN A 43 10.43 -3.37 4.75
CA ASN A 43 11.47 -2.76 5.59
C ASN A 43 10.98 -1.76 6.65
N GLU A 44 10.05 -0.85 6.35
CA GLU A 44 9.50 0.15 7.30
C GLU A 44 8.56 -0.52 8.31
N ALA A 45 7.76 -1.50 7.89
CA ALA A 45 6.91 -2.30 8.76
C ALA A 45 7.75 -3.12 9.75
N GLU A 46 8.80 -3.77 9.25
CA GLU A 46 9.75 -4.53 10.07
C GLU A 46 10.49 -3.62 11.05
N GLN A 47 10.95 -2.43 10.61
CA GLN A 47 11.59 -1.46 11.50
C GLN A 47 10.65 -0.98 12.59
N LEU A 48 9.39 -0.67 12.26
CA LEU A 48 8.41 -0.26 13.24
C LEU A 48 8.13 -1.39 14.25
N ALA A 49 8.02 -2.64 13.80
CA ALA A 49 7.88 -3.80 14.69
C ALA A 49 9.06 -3.92 15.66
N VAL A 50 10.28 -3.72 15.18
CA VAL A 50 11.50 -3.73 15.99
C VAL A 50 11.56 -2.57 16.97
N ILE A 51 11.02 -1.40 16.64
CA ILE A 51 10.96 -0.27 17.56
C ILE A 51 9.91 -0.51 18.64
N LEU A 52 8.72 -0.98 18.26
CA LEU A 52 7.64 -1.26 19.20
C LEU A 52 8.01 -2.38 20.18
N SER A 53 8.77 -3.38 19.74
CA SER A 53 9.23 -4.46 20.63
C SER A 53 10.21 -4.02 21.72
N ARG A 54 10.79 -2.81 21.60
CA ARG A 54 11.67 -2.22 22.61
C ARG A 54 10.93 -1.45 23.70
N ILE A 55 9.62 -1.22 23.54
CA ILE A 55 8.80 -0.59 24.57
C ILE A 55 8.68 -1.57 25.75
N ASP A 56 8.73 -1.03 26.98
CA ASP A 56 8.68 -1.85 28.19
C ASP A 56 7.44 -2.75 28.18
N LYS A 57 7.64 -4.03 28.52
CA LYS A 57 6.60 -5.07 28.59
C LYS A 57 5.86 -5.39 27.29
N VAL A 58 6.21 -4.80 26.14
CA VAL A 58 5.57 -5.11 24.84
C VAL A 58 5.99 -6.48 24.29
N GLY A 59 7.28 -6.82 24.39
CA GLY A 59 7.83 -8.09 23.89
C GLY A 59 7.82 -8.18 22.36
N LYS A 60 7.79 -9.39 21.80
CA LYS A 60 7.75 -9.59 20.34
C LYS A 60 6.47 -8.99 19.74
N VAL A 61 6.62 -8.30 18.59
CA VAL A 61 5.52 -7.67 17.87
C VAL A 61 5.53 -8.07 16.40
N GLU A 62 4.35 -8.33 15.86
CA GLU A 62 4.09 -8.54 14.43
C GLU A 62 2.99 -7.57 13.97
N LEU A 63 3.20 -6.92 12.82
CA LEU A 63 2.27 -5.94 12.27
C LEU A 63 1.76 -6.39 10.90
N TYR A 64 0.46 -6.18 10.69
CA TYR A 64 -0.18 -6.33 9.39
C TYR A 64 -0.91 -5.03 9.04
N PHE A 65 -0.59 -4.47 7.89
CA PHE A 65 -1.15 -3.21 7.40
C PHE A 65 -2.24 -3.48 6.36
N TYR A 66 -3.41 -2.88 6.56
CA TYR A 66 -4.50 -2.90 5.59
C TYR A 66 -4.51 -1.59 4.81
N ALA A 67 -4.21 -1.64 3.50
CA ALA A 67 -4.26 -0.48 2.61
C ALA A 67 -5.58 -0.45 1.83
N GLY A 68 -6.32 0.65 1.95
CA GLY A 68 -7.60 0.86 1.28
C GLY A 68 -7.37 1.22 -0.18
N GLY A 69 -7.18 0.20 -1.01
CA GLY A 69 -6.85 0.38 -2.41
C GLY A 69 -7.10 -0.88 -3.23
N GLN A 70 -8.29 -1.46 -3.11
CA GLN A 70 -8.79 -2.38 -4.13
C GLN A 70 -9.87 -1.62 -4.89
N THR A 71 -9.53 -1.21 -6.12
CA THR A 71 -10.51 -0.77 -7.11
C THR A 71 -11.65 -1.79 -7.13
N ALA A 72 -12.89 -1.30 -7.16
CA ALA A 72 -14.09 -2.12 -7.24
C ALA A 72 -14.10 -2.92 -8.55
N GLN A 73 -13.37 -4.04 -8.58
CA GLN A 73 -13.39 -5.14 -9.53
C GLN A 73 -12.33 -6.13 -9.07
N ASP A 74 -12.74 -7.39 -8.86
CA ASP A 74 -11.91 -8.55 -8.50
C ASP A 74 -11.57 -8.78 -7.02
N VAL A 75 -12.57 -9.01 -6.16
CA VAL A 75 -12.39 -10.00 -5.07
C VAL A 75 -13.67 -10.82 -4.89
N LYS A 76 -13.56 -12.12 -5.14
CA LYS A 76 -14.59 -13.12 -4.83
C LYS A 76 -14.89 -13.09 -3.33
N LYS A 77 -16.18 -13.16 -3.04
CA LYS A 77 -16.83 -13.17 -1.74
C LYS A 77 -16.45 -14.42 -0.92
N ASP A 78 -15.33 -14.35 -0.21
CA ASP A 78 -15.01 -15.19 0.95
C ASP A 78 -14.56 -14.25 2.09
N SER A 79 -15.51 -13.49 2.60
CA SER A 79 -15.33 -12.40 3.56
C SER A 79 -14.99 -12.92 4.95
N SER A 80 -13.77 -12.63 5.41
CA SER A 80 -13.40 -12.78 6.81
C SER A 80 -13.99 -11.62 7.64
N SER A 81 -14.25 -11.85 8.92
CA SER A 81 -14.86 -10.85 9.82
C SER A 81 -14.04 -9.56 9.98
N LEU A 82 -12.75 -9.57 9.60
CA LEU A 82 -11.84 -8.43 9.70
C LEU A 82 -12.01 -7.43 8.56
N GLU A 83 -12.28 -7.86 7.32
CA GLU A 83 -12.50 -6.93 6.20
C GLU A 83 -13.69 -5.99 6.46
N ASN A 84 -14.74 -6.48 7.11
CA ASN A 84 -15.92 -5.68 7.44
C ASN A 84 -15.63 -4.58 8.48
N TYR A 85 -14.69 -4.81 9.40
CA TYR A 85 -14.30 -3.80 10.39
C TYR A 85 -13.63 -2.59 9.72
N PHE A 86 -12.80 -2.83 8.71
CA PHE A 86 -12.09 -1.77 7.98
C PHE A 86 -12.95 -1.11 6.88
N SER A 87 -13.93 -1.82 6.31
CA SER A 87 -14.77 -1.32 5.21
C SER A 87 -15.79 -0.25 5.61
N TRP A 88 -16.30 -0.27 6.85
CA TRP A 88 -17.37 0.64 7.30
C TRP A 88 -16.96 2.13 7.33
N SER A 89 -15.66 2.44 7.35
CA SER A 89 -15.15 3.80 7.56
C SER A 89 -14.70 4.54 6.28
N ASN A 90 -14.96 3.99 5.09
CA ASN A 90 -14.58 4.62 3.82
C ASN A 90 -15.65 5.65 3.38
N THR A 91 -15.69 6.81 4.05
CA THR A 91 -16.44 7.98 3.56
C THR A 91 -15.65 8.64 2.43
N THR A 92 -16.13 8.44 1.20
CA THR A 92 -16.03 9.32 0.02
C THR A 92 -15.01 10.46 0.12
N GLY A 93 -13.78 10.20 -0.36
CA GLY A 93 -12.73 11.19 -0.51
C GLY A 93 -11.57 10.54 -1.23
N GLN A 94 -11.53 10.74 -2.54
CA GLN A 94 -10.61 10.14 -3.48
C GLN A 94 -9.17 10.66 -3.23
N GLU A 95 -8.44 10.10 -2.26
CA GLU A 95 -7.00 10.35 -2.08
C GLU A 95 -6.25 9.06 -1.70
N SER A 96 -5.06 8.91 -2.28
CA SER A 96 -4.32 7.68 -2.56
C SER A 96 -3.72 6.94 -1.36
N GLY A 97 -3.75 5.60 -1.39
CA GLY A 97 -2.68 4.74 -0.85
C GLY A 97 -2.39 4.77 0.65
N GLN A 98 -3.22 5.42 1.45
CA GLN A 98 -3.03 5.51 2.90
C GLN A 98 -3.32 4.18 3.59
N VAL A 99 -2.50 3.82 4.59
CA VAL A 99 -2.80 2.73 5.51
C VAL A 99 -4.15 3.01 6.16
N THR A 100 -5.14 2.19 5.83
CA THR A 100 -6.51 2.33 6.34
C THR A 100 -6.76 1.55 7.64
N GLY A 101 -5.84 0.67 8.03
CA GLY A 101 -5.91 -0.02 9.30
C GLY A 101 -4.65 -0.82 9.60
N VAL A 102 -4.44 -1.14 10.87
CA VAL A 102 -3.29 -1.93 11.34
C VAL A 102 -3.75 -2.96 12.36
N LEU A 103 -3.38 -4.21 12.13
CA LEU A 103 -3.45 -5.28 13.12
C LEU A 103 -2.06 -5.46 13.73
N VAL A 104 -2.01 -5.43 15.06
CA VAL A 104 -0.79 -5.63 15.83
C VAL A 104 -0.98 -6.84 16.74
N VAL A 105 -0.05 -7.78 16.66
CA VAL A 105 0.02 -8.93 17.56
C VAL A 105 1.26 -8.77 18.43
N ALA A 106 1.09 -8.63 19.74
CA ALA A 106 2.19 -8.41 20.67
C ALA A 106 2.11 -9.35 21.89
N GLU A 107 3.25 -9.84 22.38
CA GLU A 107 3.31 -10.70 23.57
C GLU A 107 2.72 -10.01 24.82
N GLY A 108 3.02 -8.71 24.97
CA GLY A 108 2.56 -7.87 26.06
C GLY A 108 1.11 -7.41 25.98
N ALA A 109 0.42 -7.64 24.86
CA ALA A 109 -0.94 -7.12 24.65
C ALA A 109 -2.04 -7.81 25.48
N ASN A 110 -1.67 -8.67 26.43
CA ASN A 110 -2.54 -9.11 27.52
C ASN A 110 -2.73 -8.02 28.59
N ASP A 111 -1.76 -7.10 28.73
CA ASP A 111 -1.87 -5.94 29.61
C ASP A 111 -2.61 -4.79 28.90
N ILE A 112 -3.62 -4.23 29.57
CA ILE A 112 -4.41 -3.11 29.07
C ILE A 112 -3.54 -1.85 28.93
N ALA A 113 -2.55 -1.66 29.81
CA ALA A 113 -1.63 -0.54 29.72
C ALA A 113 -0.82 -0.60 28.42
N VAL A 114 -0.27 -1.79 28.12
CA VAL A 114 0.47 -2.05 26.87
C VAL A 114 -0.42 -1.86 25.64
N LYS A 115 -1.65 -2.36 25.65
CA LYS A 115 -2.61 -2.14 24.56
C LYS A 115 -2.85 -0.66 24.28
N ASN A 116 -3.12 0.11 25.33
CA ASN A 116 -3.40 1.54 25.20
C ASN A 116 -2.17 2.31 24.71
N GLU A 117 -0.98 1.94 25.18
CA GLU A 117 0.28 2.54 24.75
C GLU A 117 0.56 2.26 23.27
N LEU A 118 0.38 1.01 22.81
CA LEU A 118 0.53 0.65 21.41
C LEU A 118 -0.48 1.40 20.52
N VAL A 119 -1.76 1.42 20.88
CA VAL A 119 -2.80 2.16 20.14
C VAL A 119 -2.46 3.65 20.07
N THR A 120 -2.07 4.26 21.19
CA THR A 120 -1.74 5.69 21.26
C THR A 120 -0.52 6.02 20.40
N THR A 121 0.51 5.18 20.45
CA THR A 121 1.75 5.36 19.68
C THR A 121 1.47 5.25 18.20
N LEU A 122 0.79 4.18 17.78
CA LEU A 122 0.46 3.95 16.37
C LEU A 122 -0.48 5.01 15.81
N THR A 123 -1.44 5.49 16.60
CA THR A 123 -2.31 6.62 16.21
C THR A 123 -1.49 7.87 15.88
N LYS A 124 -0.45 8.16 16.66
CA LYS A 124 0.41 9.34 16.46
C LYS A 124 1.41 9.15 15.32
N VAL A 125 2.01 7.98 15.21
CA VAL A 125 3.08 7.71 14.23
C VAL A 125 2.51 7.51 12.83
N LEU A 126 1.39 6.80 12.72
CA LEU A 126 0.77 6.46 11.43
C LEU A 126 -0.38 7.40 11.06
N GLU A 127 -0.73 8.34 11.93
CA GLU A 127 -1.86 9.28 11.77
C GLU A 127 -3.20 8.58 11.46
N ILE A 128 -3.35 7.33 11.91
CA ILE A 128 -4.57 6.54 11.74
C ILE A 128 -5.47 6.62 12.99
N PRO A 129 -6.80 6.76 12.83
CA PRO A 129 -7.73 6.72 13.95
C PRO A 129 -7.63 5.45 14.81
N ALA A 130 -7.78 5.57 16.12
CA ALA A 130 -7.69 4.44 17.06
C ALA A 130 -8.65 3.27 16.74
N HIS A 131 -9.84 3.56 16.20
CA HIS A 131 -10.80 2.54 15.78
C HIS A 131 -10.38 1.76 14.53
N ARG A 132 -9.25 2.11 13.89
CA ARG A 132 -8.63 1.37 12.78
C ARG A 132 -7.39 0.59 13.23
N ILE A 133 -7.11 0.56 14.53
CA ILE A 133 -5.98 -0.14 15.11
C ILE A 133 -6.52 -1.27 15.99
N VAL A 134 -6.15 -2.50 15.66
CA VAL A 134 -6.53 -3.68 16.42
C VAL A 134 -5.29 -4.26 17.06
N VAL A 135 -5.28 -4.39 18.39
CA VAL A 135 -4.16 -4.96 19.14
C VAL A 135 -4.59 -6.25 19.80
N MET A 136 -3.90 -7.34 19.47
CA MET A 136 -4.19 -8.69 19.94
C MET A 136 -2.99 -9.27 20.70
N PRO A 137 -3.22 -10.04 21.78
CA PRO A 137 -2.16 -10.78 22.44
C PRO A 137 -1.61 -11.85 21.52
N MET A 138 -0.28 -12.03 21.53
CA MET A 138 0.37 -13.15 20.85
C MET A 138 0.11 -14.44 21.63
N GLU A 139 -0.34 -15.49 20.93
CA GLU A 139 -0.43 -16.82 21.54
C GLU A 139 0.97 -17.33 21.87
N LYS A 140 1.17 -17.72 23.14
CA LYS A 140 2.38 -18.43 23.53
C LYS A 140 2.25 -19.85 22.96
N ARG A 141 2.99 -20.16 21.89
CA ARG A 141 3.15 -21.54 21.41
C ARG A 141 3.74 -22.36 22.57
N GLY A 142 2.88 -23.05 23.29
CA GLY A 142 3.16 -23.68 24.57
C GLY A 142 1.89 -24.12 25.30
N GLU A 143 0.72 -23.54 24.98
CA GLU A 143 -0.59 -23.96 25.51
C GLU A 143 -1.51 -24.46 24.38
N ILE A 144 -1.06 -25.46 23.62
CA ILE A 144 -1.98 -26.37 22.94
C ILE A 144 -2.32 -27.46 23.95
N LYS A 145 -3.48 -27.33 24.60
CA LYS A 145 -4.02 -28.35 25.51
C LYS A 145 -4.73 -29.45 24.73
#